data_AF-A0A0B1RDG5-F1
#
_entry.id   AF-A0A0B1RDG5-F1
#
_cell.length_a   1.000
_cell.length_b   1.000
_cell.length_c   1.000
_cell.angle_alpha   90.00
_cell.angle_beta   90.00
_cell.angle_gamma   90.00
#
_symmetry.space_group_name_H-M   'P 1'
#
loop_
_entity.id
_entity.type
_entity.pdbx_description
1 polymer ?
#
loop_
_entity_poly.entity_id
_entity_poly.type
_entity_poly.pdbx_seq_one_letter_code
_entity_poly.pdbx_strand_id
1 'polypeptide(L)'
;MFSSGKFPLTVEDAQANQFVSQSQADKRNSENQGPLNALVEAGVLEVRQDNVKQGFGNGTVPAHIYTLTDKGKSSRLSEESPFLCIGKYKVDEVTGYTEPGNAGGTTVSKVDYTFSPTDVPDWAKAEAVRRAYPSIEQSLSDKQNGRAMLVLKNDGWAAEAVSGSNRW
;
A
#
# COMPACT_ATOMS: atom_id res chain seq x y z
N MET A 1 0.15 -1.73 2.33
CA MET A 1 0.94 -1.61 1.08
C MET A 1 -0.02 -1.59 -0.12
N PHE A 2 0.06 -0.61 -1.01
CA PHE A 2 -0.75 -0.54 -2.24
C PHE A 2 -0.05 -1.28 -3.39
N SER A 3 -0.57 -2.42 -3.82
CA SER A 3 -0.02 -3.12 -5.00
C SER A 3 -0.41 -2.36 -6.27
N SER A 4 0.41 -1.37 -6.63
CA SER A 4 0.41 -0.76 -7.96
C SER A 4 1.43 -1.55 -8.78
N GLY A 5 1.03 -2.20 -9.88
CA GLY A 5 1.99 -2.92 -10.74
C GLY A 5 3.22 -2.07 -11.11
N LYS A 6 4.27 -2.68 -11.67
CA LYS A 6 5.49 -1.95 -12.07
C LYS A 6 5.11 -0.72 -12.91
N PHE A 7 5.49 0.47 -12.46
CA PHE A 7 5.24 1.71 -13.21
C PHE A 7 6.17 1.79 -14.44
N PRO A 8 5.69 2.34 -15.58
CA PRO A 8 4.35 2.86 -15.81
C PRO A 8 3.26 1.76 -15.79
N LEU A 9 2.13 2.08 -15.15
CA LEU A 9 0.98 1.19 -15.11
C LEU A 9 0.02 1.55 -16.24
N THR A 10 -0.22 0.61 -17.15
CA THR A 10 -1.18 0.78 -18.25
C THR A 10 -2.50 0.13 -17.90
N VAL A 11 -3.59 0.89 -17.97
CA VAL A 11 -4.97 0.40 -17.84
C VAL A 11 -5.66 0.57 -19.18
N GLU A 12 -5.91 -0.53 -19.87
CA GLU A 12 -6.69 -0.53 -21.11
C GLU A 12 -8.14 -0.12 -20.82
N ASP A 13 -8.70 0.75 -21.65
CA ASP A 13 -10.10 1.13 -21.55
C ASP A 13 -10.96 -0.03 -22.07
N ALA A 14 -11.86 -0.51 -21.23
CA ALA A 14 -12.93 -1.40 -21.66
C ALA A 14 -13.72 -0.74 -22.79
N GLN A 15 -13.96 -1.51 -23.86
CA GLN A 15 -14.66 -1.05 -25.05
C GLN A 15 -16.05 -1.70 -25.11
N ALA A 16 -17.04 -0.92 -25.54
CA ALA A 16 -18.34 -1.48 -25.89
C ALA A 16 -18.23 -2.39 -27.12
N ASN A 17 -18.96 -3.50 -27.11
CA ASN A 17 -19.03 -4.45 -28.22
C ASN A 17 -20.36 -5.23 -28.16
N GLN A 18 -20.50 -6.26 -29.00
CA GLN A 18 -21.71 -7.09 -29.05
C GLN A 18 -22.09 -7.79 -27.72
N PHE A 19 -21.18 -7.86 -26.75
CA PHE A 19 -21.39 -8.48 -25.44
C PHE A 19 -21.33 -7.49 -24.26
N VAL A 20 -20.86 -6.26 -24.47
CA VAL A 20 -20.64 -5.26 -23.43
C VAL A 20 -21.25 -3.93 -23.88
N SER A 21 -22.23 -3.44 -23.14
CA SER A 21 -22.84 -2.12 -23.41
C SER A 21 -21.87 -0.98 -23.09
N GLN A 22 -22.15 0.22 -23.63
CA GLN A 22 -21.39 1.42 -23.29
C GLN A 22 -21.39 1.68 -21.78
N SER A 23 -22.56 1.59 -21.12
CA SER A 23 -22.65 1.79 -19.67
C SER A 23 -21.86 0.76 -18.86
N GLN A 24 -21.75 -0.48 -19.33
CA GLN A 24 -20.92 -1.50 -18.69
C GLN A 24 -19.43 -1.22 -18.88
N ALA A 25 -19.02 -0.78 -20.07
CA ALA A 25 -17.66 -0.36 -20.35
C ALA A 25 -17.25 0.84 -19.49
N ASP A 26 -18.10 1.87 -19.43
CA ASP A 26 -17.86 3.08 -18.63
C ASP A 26 -17.74 2.75 -17.14
N LYS A 27 -18.62 1.88 -16.63
CA LYS A 27 -18.56 1.42 -15.23
C LYS A 27 -17.24 0.70 -14.94
N ARG A 28 -16.80 -0.22 -15.81
CA ARG A 28 -15.53 -0.93 -15.66
C ARG A 28 -14.34 0.03 -15.68
N ASN A 29 -14.35 1.01 -16.58
CA ASN A 29 -13.31 2.03 -16.67
C ASN A 29 -13.25 2.85 -15.38
N SER A 30 -14.39 3.31 -14.88
CA SER A 30 -14.47 4.04 -13.61
C SER A 30 -13.97 3.22 -12.41
N GLU A 31 -14.32 1.93 -12.34
CA GLU A 31 -13.90 1.04 -11.24
C GLU A 31 -12.39 0.76 -11.28
N ASN A 32 -11.84 0.52 -12.48
CA ASN A 32 -10.42 0.20 -12.66
C ASN A 32 -9.50 1.42 -12.51
N GLN A 33 -9.98 2.60 -12.91
CA GLN A 33 -9.18 3.82 -12.94
C GLN A 33 -9.39 4.70 -11.71
N GLY A 34 -10.55 4.62 -11.06
CA GLY A 34 -10.92 5.46 -9.91
C GLY A 34 -9.86 5.55 -8.82
N PRO A 35 -9.32 4.42 -8.32
CA PRO A 35 -8.27 4.47 -7.30
C PRO A 35 -6.97 5.13 -7.78
N LEU A 36 -6.57 4.91 -9.03
CA LEU A 36 -5.38 5.53 -9.62
C LEU A 36 -5.60 7.03 -9.85
N ASN A 37 -6.79 7.44 -10.28
CA ASN A 37 -7.18 8.83 -10.44
C ASN A 37 -7.16 9.59 -9.11
N ALA A 38 -7.52 8.95 -7.99
CA ALA A 38 -7.36 9.55 -6.67
C ALA A 38 -5.88 9.83 -6.33
N LEU A 39 -4.95 8.98 -6.76
CA LEU A 39 -3.51 9.22 -6.61
C LEU A 39 -3.01 10.30 -7.58
N VAL A 40 -3.62 10.45 -8.76
CA VAL A 40 -3.35 11.58 -9.67
C VAL A 40 -3.80 12.89 -9.04
N GLU A 41 -5.01 12.94 -8.48
CA GLU A 41 -5.55 14.10 -7.78
C GLU A 41 -4.65 14.51 -6.58
N ALA A 42 -4.09 13.53 -5.88
CA ALA A 42 -3.13 13.76 -4.79
C ALA A 42 -1.70 14.13 -5.28
N GLY A 43 -1.46 14.15 -6.59
CA GLY A 43 -0.19 14.47 -7.23
C GLY A 43 0.91 13.41 -7.05
N VAL A 44 0.52 12.18 -6.70
CA VAL A 44 1.41 11.03 -6.55
C VAL A 44 1.68 10.38 -7.91
N LEU A 45 0.65 10.35 -8.74
CA LEU A 45 0.71 9.88 -10.12
C LEU A 45 0.43 11.04 -11.07
N GLU A 46 0.87 10.86 -12.31
CA GLU A 46 0.37 11.58 -13.47
C GLU A 46 -0.25 10.55 -14.42
N VAL A 47 -1.19 10.99 -15.26
CA VAL A 47 -1.86 10.12 -16.22
C VAL A 47 -1.82 10.75 -17.60
N ARG A 48 -1.57 9.90 -18.60
CA ARG A 48 -1.72 10.25 -20.01
C ARG A 48 -2.56 9.21 -20.73
N GLN A 49 -3.31 9.64 -21.74
CA GLN A 49 -4.06 8.75 -22.62
C GLN A 49 -3.24 8.41 -23.86
N ASP A 50 -3.32 7.16 -24.31
CA ASP A 50 -2.67 6.70 -25.54
C ASP A 50 -3.42 5.50 -26.14
N ASN A 51 -3.10 5.13 -27.37
CA ASN A 51 -3.52 3.87 -27.95
C ASN A 51 -2.41 2.83 -27.77
N VAL A 52 -2.69 1.76 -27.04
CA VAL A 52 -1.73 0.68 -26.78
C VAL A 52 -2.12 -0.57 -27.53
N LYS A 53 -1.14 -1.44 -27.82
CA LYS A 53 -1.43 -2.76 -28.36
C LYS A 53 -2.28 -3.53 -27.35
N GLN A 54 -3.40 -4.07 -27.80
CA GLN A 54 -4.28 -4.87 -26.95
C GLN A 54 -3.54 -6.07 -26.38
N GLY A 55 -3.74 -6.35 -25.10
CA GLY A 55 -3.20 -7.55 -24.45
C GLY A 55 -3.79 -8.85 -25.00
N PHE A 56 -4.98 -8.78 -25.63
CA PHE A 56 -5.62 -9.93 -26.26
C PHE A 56 -6.21 -9.55 -27.63
N GLY A 57 -5.90 -10.34 -28.66
CA GLY A 57 -6.35 -10.09 -30.04
C GLY A 57 -5.35 -9.28 -30.87
N ASN A 58 -5.83 -8.77 -32.01
CA ASN A 58 -5.07 -7.93 -32.93
C ASN A 58 -5.70 -6.53 -32.95
N GLY A 59 -4.91 -5.50 -32.66
CA GLY A 59 -5.35 -4.12 -32.72
C GLY A 59 -4.74 -3.26 -31.62
N THR A 60 -5.22 -2.01 -31.57
CA THR A 60 -4.91 -1.06 -30.50
C THR A 60 -6.19 -0.68 -29.76
N VAL A 61 -6.04 -0.35 -28.48
CA VAL A 61 -7.13 0.13 -27.62
C VAL A 61 -6.69 1.41 -26.91
N PRO A 62 -7.60 2.38 -26.71
CA PRO A 62 -7.36 3.49 -25.81
C PRO A 62 -7.00 2.96 -24.42
N ALA A 63 -6.05 3.62 -23.76
CA ALA A 63 -5.60 3.26 -22.44
C ALA A 63 -5.14 4.49 -21.67
N HIS A 64 -5.20 4.37 -20.34
CA HIS A 64 -4.63 5.33 -19.40
C HIS A 64 -3.31 4.78 -18.87
N ILE A 65 -2.24 5.56 -19.07
CA ILE A 65 -0.88 5.22 -18.65
C ILE A 65 -0.53 6.11 -17.47
N TYR A 66 -0.37 5.48 -16.30
CA TYR A 66 -0.07 6.14 -15.05
C TYR A 66 1.43 6.05 -14.75
N THR A 67 2.06 7.19 -14.50
CA THR A 67 3.48 7.29 -14.14
C THR A 67 3.65 7.94 -12.78
N LEU A 68 4.75 7.61 -12.09
CA LEU A 68 5.09 8.23 -10.82
C LEU A 68 5.61 9.66 -11.06
N THR A 69 5.01 10.62 -10.37
CA THR A 69 5.63 11.95 -10.20
C THR A 69 6.85 11.84 -9.29
N ASP A 70 7.61 12.92 -9.11
CA ASP A 70 8.72 12.92 -8.15
C ASP A 70 8.24 12.67 -6.71
N LYS A 71 7.05 13.17 -6.35
CA LYS A 71 6.37 12.85 -5.08
C LYS A 71 6.05 11.35 -4.97
N GLY A 72 5.58 10.74 -6.06
CA GLY A 72 5.33 9.30 -6.11
C GLY A 72 6.61 8.50 -5.94
N LYS A 73 7.68 8.87 -6.64
CA LYS A 73 8.99 8.21 -6.55
C LYS A 73 9.56 8.26 -5.13
N SER A 74 9.49 9.42 -4.47
CA SER A 74 9.98 9.61 -3.10
C SER A 74 9.12 8.89 -2.06
N SER A 75 7.90 8.50 -2.41
CA SER A 75 6.99 7.77 -1.53
C SER A 75 7.14 6.25 -1.66
N ARG A 76 8.06 5.73 -2.48
CA ARG A 76 8.28 4.28 -2.59
C ARG A 76 9.14 3.74 -1.47
N LEU A 77 8.89 2.49 -1.09
CA LEU A 77 9.72 1.79 -0.09
C LEU A 77 11.13 1.47 -0.59
N SER A 78 11.28 1.25 -1.89
CA SER A 78 12.55 1.12 -2.60
C SER A 78 12.34 1.49 -4.07
N GLU A 79 13.43 1.70 -4.82
CA GLU A 79 13.33 2.03 -6.24
C GLU A 79 12.66 0.95 -7.10
N GLU A 80 12.66 -0.30 -6.64
CA GLU A 80 12.02 -1.42 -7.35
C GLU A 80 10.64 -1.75 -6.79
N SER A 81 10.26 -1.17 -5.64
CA SER A 81 9.02 -1.51 -4.96
C SER A 81 7.81 -1.01 -5.77
N PRO A 82 6.83 -1.89 -6.04
CA PRO A 82 5.53 -1.49 -6.59
C PRO A 82 4.68 -0.73 -5.56
N PHE A 83 5.11 -0.68 -4.30
CA PHE A 83 4.31 -0.18 -3.20
C PHE A 83 4.71 1.23 -2.75
N LEU A 84 3.70 2.05 -2.50
CA LEU A 84 3.83 3.36 -1.86
C LEU A 84 3.76 3.22 -0.33
N CYS A 85 4.70 3.88 0.34
CA CYS A 85 4.77 4.05 1.78
C CYS A 85 3.85 5.20 2.22
N ILE A 86 2.93 4.90 3.13
CA ILE A 86 1.93 5.86 3.65
C ILE A 86 2.30 6.40 5.03
N GLY A 87 3.54 6.16 5.47
CA GLY A 87 4.03 6.51 6.80
C GLY A 87 4.82 5.37 7.43
N LYS A 88 5.31 5.61 8.64
CA LYS A 88 5.98 4.63 9.50
C LYS A 88 5.13 4.37 10.72
N TYR A 89 5.44 3.32 11.48
CA TYR A 89 4.86 3.13 12.80
C TYR A 89 5.89 3.45 13.88
N LYS A 90 5.42 4.10 14.94
CA LYS A 90 6.18 4.35 16.16
C LYS A 90 5.49 3.62 17.31
N VAL A 91 6.27 2.89 18.11
CA VAL A 91 5.78 2.31 19.37
C VAL A 91 5.51 3.45 20.35
N ASP A 92 4.30 3.48 20.89
CA ASP A 92 3.87 4.47 21.88
C ASP A 92 4.19 3.99 23.29
N GLU A 93 3.79 2.76 23.62
CA GLU A 93 3.90 2.19 24.96
C GLU A 93 4.05 0.67 24.92
N VAL A 94 4.88 0.10 25.80
CA VAL A 94 4.88 -1.35 26.09
C VAL A 94 3.84 -1.62 27.18
N THR A 95 2.79 -2.35 26.84
CA THR A 95 1.65 -2.61 27.73
C THR A 95 1.80 -3.89 28.55
N GLY A 96 2.73 -4.77 28.16
CA GLY A 96 3.06 -5.97 28.94
C GLY A 96 4.20 -6.77 28.34
N TYR A 97 4.87 -7.55 29.17
CA TYR A 97 5.88 -8.51 28.72
C TYR A 97 5.92 -9.75 29.61
N THR A 98 6.40 -10.86 29.05
CA THR A 98 6.68 -12.07 29.84
C THR A 98 8.12 -12.05 30.35
N GLU A 99 8.38 -12.71 31.48
CA GLU A 99 9.76 -12.95 31.91
C GLU A 99 10.55 -13.68 30.80
N PRO A 100 11.85 -13.35 30.63
CA PRO A 100 12.73 -14.05 29.70
C PRO A 100 12.79 -15.55 30.01
N GLY A 101 12.50 -16.37 29.01
CA GLY A 101 12.50 -17.83 29.14
C GLY A 101 13.24 -18.50 27.99
N ASN A 102 13.76 -19.72 28.23
CA ASN A 102 14.39 -20.50 27.15
C ASN A 102 13.32 -21.20 26.31
N ALA A 103 13.33 -20.95 25.00
CA ALA A 103 12.52 -21.65 24.02
C ALA A 103 13.44 -22.19 22.91
N GLY A 104 13.60 -23.52 22.86
CA GLY A 104 14.41 -24.16 21.82
C GLY A 104 15.87 -23.74 21.81
N GLY A 105 16.48 -23.51 22.98
CA GLY A 105 17.88 -23.13 23.12
C GLY A 105 18.14 -21.62 23.01
N THR A 106 17.11 -20.80 22.78
CA THR A 106 17.22 -19.34 22.71
C THR A 106 16.41 -18.68 23.80
N THR A 107 16.91 -17.59 24.39
CA THR A 107 16.16 -16.82 25.38
C THR A 107 15.20 -15.88 24.66
N VAL A 108 13.91 -15.97 24.99
CA VAL A 108 12.83 -15.20 24.35
C VAL A 108 11.96 -14.48 25.38
N SER A 109 11.32 -13.38 24.97
CA SER A 109 10.29 -12.69 25.74
C SER A 109 9.21 -12.17 24.79
N LYS A 110 7.95 -12.37 25.16
CA LYS A 110 6.81 -11.86 24.41
C LYS A 110 6.48 -10.46 24.93
N VAL A 111 6.29 -9.51 24.02
CA VAL A 111 5.96 -8.12 24.34
C VAL A 111 4.64 -7.73 23.68
N ASP A 112 3.73 -7.16 24.46
CA ASP A 112 2.52 -6.49 23.98
C ASP A 112 2.75 -4.97 24.06
N TYR A 113 2.34 -4.24 23.02
CA TYR A 113 2.60 -2.80 22.91
C TYR A 113 1.50 -2.08 22.12
N THR A 114 1.44 -0.75 22.25
CA THR A 114 0.65 0.12 21.37
C THR A 114 1.54 0.87 20.40
N PHE A 115 1.03 1.18 19.22
CA PHE A 115 1.76 1.92 18.20
C PHE A 115 0.83 2.83 17.39
N SER A 116 1.39 3.93 16.89
CA SER A 116 0.68 4.91 16.07
C SER A 116 1.45 5.21 14.79
N PRO A 117 0.75 5.56 13.70
CA PRO A 117 1.39 6.02 12.48
C PRO A 117 2.12 7.36 12.71
N THR A 118 3.31 7.49 12.16
CA THR A 118 4.11 8.71 12.11
C THR A 118 4.58 8.95 10.69
N ASP A 119 5.03 10.16 10.37
CA ASP A 119 5.55 10.53 9.06
C ASP A 119 4.53 10.26 7.92
N VAL A 120 3.23 10.37 8.22
CA VAL A 120 2.15 10.14 7.25
C VAL A 120 2.14 11.31 6.26
N PRO A 121 2.40 11.07 4.95
CA PRO A 121 2.44 12.13 3.97
C PRO A 121 1.04 12.69 3.70
N ASP A 122 0.94 13.98 3.37
CA ASP A 122 -0.34 14.65 3.20
C ASP A 122 -1.20 14.02 2.08
N TRP A 123 -0.56 13.51 1.03
CA TRP A 123 -1.27 12.81 -0.05
C TRP A 123 -2.03 11.57 0.44
N ALA A 124 -1.52 10.87 1.45
CA ALA A 124 -2.18 9.69 2.02
C ALA A 124 -3.41 10.07 2.87
N LYS A 125 -3.45 11.30 3.38
CA LYS A 125 -4.58 11.84 4.14
C LYS A 125 -5.65 12.47 3.25
N ALA A 126 -5.36 12.68 1.96
CA ALA A 126 -6.27 13.31 1.02
C ALA A 126 -7.60 12.53 0.93
N GLU A 127 -8.72 13.25 0.92
CA GLU A 127 -10.05 12.64 0.95
C GLU A 127 -10.29 11.67 -0.22
N ALA A 128 -9.86 12.06 -1.42
CA ALA A 128 -9.94 11.20 -2.61
C ALA A 128 -9.21 9.87 -2.40
N VAL A 129 -8.01 9.90 -1.81
CA VAL A 129 -7.21 8.70 -1.53
C VAL A 129 -7.88 7.86 -0.44
N ARG A 130 -8.34 8.47 0.66
CA ARG A 130 -9.04 7.75 1.74
C ARG A 130 -10.32 7.06 1.25
N ARG A 131 -11.07 7.70 0.36
CA ARG A 131 -12.28 7.14 -0.25
C ARG A 131 -11.96 6.00 -1.23
N ALA A 132 -10.94 6.17 -2.06
CA ALA A 132 -10.48 5.16 -3.01
C ALA A 132 -9.86 3.93 -2.33
N TYR A 133 -9.27 4.12 -1.14
CA TYR A 133 -8.55 3.10 -0.41
C TYR A 133 -9.00 2.99 1.05
N PRO A 134 -10.18 2.42 1.33
CA PRO A 134 -10.76 2.41 2.68
C PRO A 134 -9.89 1.74 3.76
N SER A 135 -9.03 0.79 3.37
CA SER A 135 -8.10 0.12 4.30
C SER A 135 -7.02 1.05 4.88
N ILE A 136 -6.85 2.25 4.29
CA ILE A 136 -5.92 3.25 4.81
C ILE A 136 -6.36 3.78 6.18
N GLU A 137 -7.67 3.82 6.46
CA GLU A 137 -8.20 4.30 7.74
C GLU A 137 -7.67 3.46 8.91
N GLN A 138 -7.74 2.14 8.77
CA GLN A 138 -7.22 1.23 9.78
C GLN A 138 -5.70 1.38 9.93
N SER A 139 -4.98 1.57 8.82
CA SER A 139 -3.53 1.75 8.83
C SER A 139 -3.12 3.07 9.50
N LEU A 140 -3.96 4.11 9.37
CA LEU A 140 -3.71 5.43 9.93
C LEU A 140 -4.38 5.65 11.30
N SER A 141 -4.93 4.60 11.91
CA SER A 141 -5.51 4.68 13.24
C SER A 141 -4.42 4.83 14.31
N ASP A 142 -4.65 5.70 15.29
CA ASP A 142 -3.74 5.86 16.43
C ASP A 142 -3.92 4.71 17.44
N LYS A 143 -2.88 4.48 18.25
CA LYS A 143 -2.85 3.54 19.39
C LYS A 143 -3.34 2.13 19.03
N GLN A 144 -2.90 1.62 17.90
CA GLN A 144 -3.16 0.23 17.50
C GLN A 144 -2.41 -0.73 18.41
N ASN A 145 -3.00 -1.92 18.66
CA ASN A 145 -2.37 -2.95 19.48
C ASN A 145 -1.43 -3.82 18.64
N GLY A 146 -0.21 -4.03 19.13
CA GLY A 146 0.81 -4.87 18.54
C GLY A 146 1.38 -5.86 19.54
N ARG A 147 2.03 -6.89 18.99
CA ARG A 147 2.70 -7.93 19.76
C ARG A 147 3.94 -8.41 19.04
N ALA A 148 5.05 -8.50 19.75
CA ALA A 148 6.31 -8.97 19.21
C ALA A 148 6.86 -10.14 20.03
N MET A 149 7.57 -11.06 19.37
CA MET A 149 8.49 -11.97 20.03
C MET A 149 9.89 -11.37 19.97
N LEU A 150 10.47 -11.09 21.14
CA LEU A 150 11.86 -10.70 21.27
C LEU A 150 12.73 -11.92 21.52
N VAL A 151 13.90 -11.93 20.88
CA VAL A 151 14.89 -12.98 20.95
C VAL A 151 16.20 -12.35 21.37
N LEU A 152 16.82 -12.90 22.43
CA LEU A 152 18.10 -12.43 22.92
C LEU A 152 19.22 -12.95 22.01
N LYS A 153 19.90 -12.01 21.35
CA LYS A 153 21.09 -12.22 20.53
C LYS A 153 22.33 -11.77 21.31
N ASN A 154 23.50 -11.99 20.73
CA ASN A 154 24.79 -11.63 21.36
C ASN A 154 24.92 -10.12 21.64
N ASP A 155 24.23 -9.28 20.87
CA ASP A 155 24.25 -7.82 20.93
C ASP A 155 22.97 -7.21 21.54
N GLY A 156 22.09 -8.04 22.12
CA GLY A 156 20.88 -7.60 22.81
C GLY A 156 19.60 -8.22 22.26
N TRP A 157 18.46 -7.62 22.57
CA TRP A 157 17.15 -8.13 22.16
C TRP A 157 16.78 -7.68 20.74
N ALA A 158 16.32 -8.62 19.91
CA ALA A 158 15.81 -8.34 18.58
C ALA A 158 14.38 -8.88 18.41
N ALA A 159 13.51 -8.14 17.72
CA ALA A 159 12.19 -8.64 17.37
C ALA A 159 12.28 -9.57 16.14
N GLU A 160 11.77 -10.80 16.25
CA GLU A 160 11.76 -11.77 15.14
C GLU A 160 10.40 -11.94 14.47
N ALA A 161 9.32 -11.80 15.25
CA ALA A 161 7.96 -11.86 14.74
C ALA A 161 7.17 -10.70 15.34
N VAL A 162 6.82 -9.72 14.51
CA VAL A 162 5.95 -8.62 14.88
C VAL A 162 4.57 -8.88 14.26
N SER A 163 3.57 -9.04 15.12
CA SER A 163 2.14 -9.08 14.76
C SER A 163 1.51 -7.74 15.13
N GLY A 164 0.70 -7.19 14.23
CA GLY A 164 0.13 -5.84 14.40
C GLY A 164 0.90 -4.78 13.60
N SER A 165 2.24 -4.90 13.46
CA SER A 165 2.83 -4.44 12.21
C SER A 165 2.39 -5.44 11.17
N ASN A 166 1.36 -5.12 10.41
CA ASN A 166 1.13 -5.86 9.19
C ASN A 166 2.49 -5.98 8.48
N ARG A 167 2.96 -7.22 8.26
CA ARG A 167 4.09 -7.48 7.35
C ARG A 167 3.59 -7.06 5.98
N TRP A 168 3.73 -5.76 5.70
CA TRP A 168 3.53 -5.11 4.42
C TRP A 168 4.94 -4.90 3.87
#